data_AF-A0A5B1B4G1-F1
#
_entry.id   AF-A0A5B1B4G1-F1
#
_cell.length_a   1.000
_cell.length_b   1.000
_cell.length_c   1.000
_cell.angle_alpha   90.00
_cell.angle_beta   90.00
_cell.angle_gamma   90.00
#
_symmetry.space_group_name_H-M   'P 1'
#
loop_
_entity.id
_entity.type
_entity.pdbx_description
1 polymer ?
#
loop_
_entity_poly.entity_id
_entity_poly.type
_entity_poly.pdbx_seq_one_letter_code
_entity_poly.pdbx_strand_id
1 'polypeptide(L)'
;MDSLVVGVGSVRAMAVRWHARASELDASPPPLIESSCQPSVAAVNTGHAALAIAAESLTGRVQASAAKVAAGDASYINNEATSAAELAAVADPLRGW
;
A
#
# COMPACT_ATOMS: atom_id res chain seq x y z
N MET A 1 -20.96 9.31 -20.47
CA MET A 1 -20.05 9.40 -19.32
C MET A 1 -19.92 7.99 -18.78
N ASP A 2 -18.83 7.31 -19.10
CA ASP A 2 -18.58 5.99 -18.52
C ASP A 2 -18.30 6.16 -17.04
N SER A 3 -19.17 5.58 -16.22
CA SER A 3 -19.00 5.58 -14.76
C SER A 3 -17.81 4.69 -14.42
N LEU A 4 -16.72 5.28 -13.94
CA LEU A 4 -15.58 4.54 -13.38
C LEU A 4 -16.01 3.95 -12.03
N VAL A 5 -16.75 2.85 -12.06
CA VAL A 5 -17.13 2.11 -10.86
C VAL A 5 -15.92 1.28 -10.43
N VAL A 6 -15.25 1.72 -9.35
CA VAL A 6 -14.23 0.90 -8.69
C VAL A 6 -14.95 -0.13 -7.83
N GLY A 7 -14.95 -1.40 -8.24
CA GLY A 7 -15.57 -2.47 -7.47
C GLY A 7 -14.80 -2.72 -6.17
N VAL A 8 -15.49 -2.85 -5.03
CA VAL A 8 -14.87 -3.04 -3.70
C VAL A 8 -13.92 -4.25 -3.67
N GLY A 9 -14.28 -5.34 -4.36
CA GLY A 9 -13.40 -6.51 -4.50
C GLY A 9 -12.05 -6.20 -5.18
N SER A 10 -12.02 -5.23 -6.10
CA SER A 10 -10.78 -4.79 -6.75
C SER A 10 -9.88 -3.96 -5.83
N VAL A 11 -10.47 -3.16 -4.93
CA VAL A 11 -9.74 -2.37 -3.92
C VAL A 11 -9.09 -3.31 -2.92
N ARG A 12 -9.84 -4.30 -2.40
CA ARG A 12 -9.32 -5.30 -1.47
C ARG A 12 -8.20 -6.14 -2.09
N ALA A 13 -8.37 -6.59 -3.33
CA ALA A 13 -7.32 -7.33 -4.04
C ALA A 13 -6.05 -6.47 -4.20
N MET A 14 -6.21 -5.18 -4.49
CA MET A 14 -5.09 -4.25 -4.58
C MET A 14 -4.42 -4.02 -3.22
N ALA A 15 -5.19 -3.90 -2.13
CA ALA A 15 -4.67 -3.77 -0.77
C ALA A 15 -3.77 -4.97 -0.39
N VAL A 16 -4.25 -6.20 -0.63
CA VAL A 16 -3.48 -7.43 -0.36
C VAL A 16 -2.19 -7.47 -1.18
N ARG A 17 -2.25 -7.12 -2.48
CA ARG A 17 -1.06 -7.10 -3.34
C ARG A 17 -0.05 -6.04 -2.89
N TRP A 18 -0.51 -4.85 -2.51
CA TRP A 18 0.37 -3.81 -1.98
C TRP A 18 1.04 -4.22 -0.67
N HIS A 19 0.34 -4.92 0.21
CA HIS A 19 0.91 -5.43 1.45
C HIS A 19 2.00 -6.48 1.19
N ALA A 20 1.73 -7.44 0.30
CA ALA A 20 2.72 -8.45 -0.08
C ALA A 20 3.97 -7.82 -0.70
N ARG A 21 3.80 -6.85 -1.62
CA ARG A 21 4.93 -6.12 -2.20
C ARG A 21 5.71 -5.34 -1.15
N ALA A 22 5.04 -4.69 -0.20
CA ALA A 22 5.73 -3.99 0.89
C ALA A 22 6.61 -4.94 1.73
N SER A 23 6.16 -6.17 1.99
CA SER A 23 6.95 -7.17 2.72
C SER A 23 8.16 -7.71 1.95
N GLU A 24 8.10 -7.73 0.62
CA GLU A 24 9.23 -8.17 -0.22
C GLU A 24 10.39 -7.16 -0.24
N LEU A 25 10.15 -5.89 0.10
CA LEU A 25 11.18 -4.84 0.11
C LEU A 25 12.06 -4.86 1.37
N ASP A 26 11.76 -5.70 2.36
CA ASP A 26 12.56 -5.82 3.58
C ASP A 26 13.82 -6.67 3.31
N ALA A 27 14.77 -6.08 2.57
CA ALA A 27 16.05 -6.69 2.25
C ALA A 27 17.17 -6.14 3.14
N SER A 28 18.00 -7.04 3.66
CA SER A 28 19.15 -6.65 4.47
C SER A 28 20.22 -5.93 3.62
N PRO A 29 20.80 -4.82 4.09
CA PRO A 29 21.85 -4.12 3.35
C PRO A 29 23.10 -4.99 3.20
N PRO A 30 23.82 -4.90 2.07
CA PRO A 30 25.05 -5.65 1.87
C PRO A 30 26.14 -5.17 2.85
N PRO A 31 27.06 -6.07 3.29
CA PRO A 31 28.17 -5.71 4.16
C PRO A 31 29.17 -4.78 3.45
N LEU A 32 29.88 -3.97 4.23
CA LEU A 32 30.94 -3.09 3.73
C LEU A 32 32.14 -3.91 3.20
N ILE A 33 32.77 -3.41 2.14
CA ILE A 33 33.93 -4.07 1.51
C ILE A 33 35.23 -3.43 2.02
N GLU A 34 36.21 -4.26 2.36
CA GLU A 34 37.60 -3.84 2.64
C GLU A 34 38.52 -4.34 1.50
N SER A 35 39.28 -3.45 0.86
CA SER A 35 40.18 -3.80 -0.26
C SER A 35 41.38 -2.84 -0.39
N SER A 36 42.40 -3.25 -1.14
CA SER A 36 43.67 -2.55 -1.33
C SER A 36 43.56 -1.27 -2.19
N CYS A 37 42.52 -1.13 -3.02
CA CYS A 37 42.25 0.08 -3.80
C CYS A 37 41.24 0.99 -3.06
N GLN A 38 41.76 1.88 -2.22
CA GLN A 38 40.96 2.76 -1.36
C GLN A 38 39.94 3.65 -2.12
N PRO A 39 40.26 4.26 -3.28
CA PRO A 39 39.29 5.07 -4.02
C PRO A 39 38.09 4.27 -4.54
N SER A 40 38.33 3.05 -5.04
CA SER A 40 37.25 2.18 -5.54
C SER A 40 36.36 1.70 -4.38
N VAL A 41 36.95 1.39 -3.22
CA VAL A 41 36.20 1.03 -2.01
C VAL A 41 35.29 2.17 -1.56
N ALA A 42 35.83 3.39 -1.49
CA ALA A 42 35.05 4.57 -1.11
C ALA A 42 33.88 4.81 -2.07
N ALA A 43 34.10 4.65 -3.39
CA ALA A 43 33.04 4.80 -4.38
C ALA A 43 31.95 3.73 -4.23
N VAL A 44 32.31 2.46 -4.05
CA VAL A 44 31.35 1.35 -3.87
C VAL A 44 30.56 1.51 -2.58
N ASN A 45 31.22 1.79 -1.46
CA ASN A 45 30.55 1.99 -0.18
C ASN A 45 29.61 3.20 -0.21
N THR A 46 29.98 4.29 -0.90
CA THR A 46 29.09 5.44 -1.12
C THR A 46 27.88 5.05 -1.96
N GLY A 47 28.08 4.25 -3.02
CA GLY A 47 26.99 3.71 -3.83
C GLY A 47 26.03 2.83 -3.04
N HIS A 48 26.55 1.94 -2.18
CA HIS A 48 25.72 1.13 -1.28
C HIS A 48 24.91 2.01 -0.30
N ALA A 49 25.52 3.03 0.29
CA ALA A 49 24.82 3.95 1.19
C ALA A 49 23.70 4.71 0.48
N ALA A 50 23.95 5.21 -0.73
CA ALA A 50 22.93 5.89 -1.53
C ALA A 50 21.77 4.96 -1.91
N LEU A 51 22.07 3.71 -2.27
CA LEU A 51 21.05 2.70 -2.57
C LEU A 51 20.21 2.35 -1.33
N ALA A 52 20.83 2.22 -0.16
CA ALA A 52 20.12 1.95 1.09
C ALA A 52 19.11 3.07 1.41
N ILE A 53 19.53 4.34 1.30
CA ILE A 53 18.63 5.50 1.51
C ILE A 53 17.46 5.49 0.51
N ALA A 54 17.75 5.21 -0.77
CA ALA A 54 16.72 5.15 -1.80
C ALA A 54 15.73 3.99 -1.55
N ALA A 55 16.24 2.84 -1.12
CA ALA A 55 15.42 1.68 -0.77
C ALA A 55 14.52 1.98 0.44
N GLU A 56 15.04 2.56 1.52
CA GLU A 56 14.25 2.98 2.68
C GLU A 56 13.14 3.97 2.30
N SER A 57 13.48 4.99 1.49
CA SER A 57 12.49 5.96 1.00
C SER A 57 11.39 5.31 0.17
N LEU A 58 11.77 4.38 -0.72
CA LEU A 58 10.81 3.64 -1.54
C LEU A 58 9.92 2.74 -0.67
N THR A 59 10.50 1.99 0.27
CA THR A 59 9.77 1.15 1.22
C THR A 59 8.75 1.96 2.01
N GLY A 60 9.16 3.11 2.56
CA GLY A 60 8.24 3.99 3.28
C GLY A 60 7.08 4.50 2.40
N ARG A 61 7.35 4.88 1.14
CA ARG A 61 6.30 5.31 0.20
C ARG A 61 5.34 4.18 -0.19
N VAL A 62 5.85 2.97 -0.37
CA VAL A 62 5.07 1.77 -0.69
C VAL A 62 4.18 1.41 0.50
N GLN A 63 4.73 1.36 1.71
CA GLN A 63 3.97 1.10 2.94
C GLN A 63 2.88 2.15 3.19
N ALA A 64 3.21 3.44 3.02
CA ALA A 64 2.22 4.52 3.16
C ALA A 64 1.09 4.42 2.14
N SER A 65 1.40 4.05 0.89
CA SER A 65 0.40 3.80 -0.15
C SER A 65 -0.48 2.59 0.20
N ALA A 66 0.12 1.49 0.67
CA ALA A 66 -0.60 0.30 1.10
C ALA A 66 -1.59 0.62 2.24
N ALA A 67 -1.16 1.40 3.23
CA ALA A 67 -2.01 1.84 4.34
C ALA A 67 -3.20 2.68 3.86
N LYS A 68 -2.98 3.61 2.91
CA LYS A 68 -4.07 4.42 2.32
C LYS A 68 -5.08 3.55 1.55
N VAL A 69 -4.61 2.55 0.80
CA VAL A 69 -5.51 1.63 0.08
C VAL A 69 -6.33 0.79 1.06
N ALA A 70 -5.71 0.29 2.13
CA ALA A 70 -6.42 -0.46 3.18
C ALA A 70 -7.46 0.40 3.92
N ALA A 71 -7.12 1.65 4.23
CA ALA A 71 -8.08 2.60 4.81
C ALA A 71 -9.26 2.87 3.87
N GLY A 72 -8.99 3.06 2.58
CA GLY A 72 -10.03 3.21 1.56
C GLY A 72 -10.96 2.00 1.49
N ASP A 73 -10.43 0.78 1.50
CA ASP A 73 -11.22 -0.47 1.53
C ASP A 73 -12.17 -0.52 2.74
N ALA A 74 -11.65 -0.23 3.93
CA ALA A 74 -12.43 -0.19 5.16
C ALA A 74 -13.54 0.89 5.10
N SER A 75 -13.23 2.08 4.58
CA SER A 75 -14.22 3.14 4.39
C SER A 75 -15.32 2.75 3.42
N TYR A 76 -14.99 2.08 2.31
CA TYR A 76 -15.98 1.60 1.34
C TYR A 76 -16.91 0.54 1.95
N ILE A 77 -16.35 -0.43 2.69
CA ILE A 77 -17.14 -1.46 3.38
C ILE A 77 -18.11 -0.82 4.38
N ASN A 78 -17.65 0.16 5.15
CA ASN A 78 -18.50 0.86 6.11
C ASN A 78 -19.60 1.65 5.41
N ASN A 79 -19.27 2.36 4.32
CA ASN A 79 -20.24 3.12 3.56
C ASN A 79 -21.35 2.23 2.99
N GLU A 80 -21.00 1.08 2.40
CA GLU A 80 -21.99 0.13 1.87
C GLU A 80 -22.92 -0.40 2.96
N ALA A 81 -22.37 -0.75 4.13
CA ALA A 81 -23.15 -1.20 5.27
C ALA A 81 -24.12 -0.12 5.79
N THR A 82 -23.66 1.13 5.88
CA THR A 82 -24.49 2.28 6.28
C THR A 82 -25.60 2.53 5.26
N SER A 83 -25.27 2.61 3.96
CA SER A 83 -26.26 2.83 2.91
C SER A 83 -27.30 1.71 2.83
N ALA A 84 -26.90 0.45 3.00
CA ALA A 84 -27.84 -0.67 3.08
C ALA A 84 -28.81 -0.54 4.26
N ALA A 85 -28.34 -0.10 5.43
CA ALA A 85 -29.18 0.13 6.60
C ALA A 85 -30.16 1.30 6.40
N GLU A 86 -29.71 2.40 5.79
CA GLU A 86 -30.55 3.55 5.45
C GLU A 86 -31.64 3.16 4.44
N LEU A 87 -31.28 2.42 3.39
CA LEU A 87 -32.25 1.92 2.41
C LEU A 87 -33.28 0.97 3.03
N ALA A 88 -32.85 0.08 3.93
CA ALA A 88 -33.76 -0.79 4.66
C ALA A 88 -34.74 0.00 5.53
N ALA A 89 -34.27 1.04 6.22
CA ALA A 89 -35.11 1.90 7.05
C ALA A 89 -36.16 2.70 6.24
N VAL A 90 -35.87 3.03 4.98
CA VAL A 90 -36.85 3.66 4.07
C VAL A 90 -37.83 2.64 3.48
N ALA A 91 -37.39 1.41 3.25
CA ALA A 91 -38.22 0.34 2.67
C ALA A 91 -39.20 -0.28 3.68
N ASP A 92 -38.85 -0.36 4.96
CA ASP A 92 -39.68 -0.96 6.02
C ASP A 92 -41.04 -0.25 6.21
N PRO A 93 -41.12 1.09 6.25
CA PRO A 93 -42.39 1.82 6.30
C PRO A 93 -43.30 1.61 5.09
N LEU A 94 -42.74 1.22 3.93
CA LEU A 94 -43.48 0.99 2.69
C LEU A 94 -44.03 -0.44 2.57
N ARG A 95 -43.62 -1.37 3.46
CA ARG A 95 -44.13 -2.76 3.51
C ARG A 95 -45.37 -2.94 4.40
N GLY A 96 -45.81 -1.89 5.09
CA GLY A 96 -46.96 -1.90 6.00
C GLY A 96 -48.29 -1.40 5.40
N TRP A 97 -48.35 -1.14 4.09
CA TRP A 97 -49.54 -0.73 3.33
C TRP A 97 -49.82 -1.76 2.22
#